data_AF-O96374-F1
#
_entry.id   AF-O96374-F1
#
_cell.length_a   1.000
_cell.length_b   1.000
_cell.length_c   1.000
_cell.angle_alpha   90.00
_cell.angle_beta   90.00
_cell.angle_gamma   90.00
#
_symmetry.space_group_name_H-M   'P 1'
#
loop_
_entity.id
_entity.type
_entity.pdbx_description
1 polymer ?
#
loop_
_entity_poly.entity_id
_entity_poly.type
_entity_poly.pdbx_seq_one_letter_code
_entity_poly.pdbx_strand_id
1 'polypeptide(L)' 'GKKLFSCSLCGKVLCSKASLKRHIADKHAERQEEYRCTICERVYCSRNSLMTHIYTYHKSRPG' A
#
# COMPACT_ATOMS: atom_id res chain seq x y z
N GLY A 1 -31.34 13.61 3.23
CA GLY A 1 -30.35 13.76 2.15
C GLY A 1 -29.37 12.59 2.21
N LYS A 2 -29.04 11.99 1.06
CA LYS A 2 -28.05 10.89 1.00
C LYS A 2 -26.66 11.48 1.28
N LYS A 3 -26.01 11.04 2.36
CA LYS A 3 -24.64 11.47 2.69
C LYS A 3 -23.70 10.81 1.68
N LEU A 4 -23.24 11.60 0.72
CA LEU A 4 -22.26 11.18 -0.27
C LEU A 4 -20.84 11.27 0.33
N PHE A 5 -19.94 10.43 -0.15
CA PHE A 5 -18.55 10.35 0.29
C PHE A 5 -17.63 10.75 -0.85
N SER A 6 -16.93 11.88 -0.71
CA SER A 6 -15.95 12.33 -1.69
C SER A 6 -14.57 11.74 -1.38
N CYS A 7 -13.86 11.35 -2.43
CA CYS A 7 -12.45 11.00 -2.35
C CYS A 7 -11.62 12.28 -2.27
N SER A 8 -10.83 12.44 -1.21
CA SER A 8 -9.93 13.59 -1.04
C SER A 8 -8.76 13.59 -2.04
N LEU A 9 -8.49 12.47 -2.71
CA LEU A 9 -7.33 12.30 -3.59
C LEU A 9 -7.64 12.61 -5.06
N CYS A 10 -8.90 12.44 -5.49
CA CYS A 10 -9.30 12.74 -6.88
C CYS A 10 -10.67 13.43 -7.01
N GLY A 11 -11.33 13.74 -5.90
CA GLY A 11 -12.66 14.39 -5.90
C GLY A 11 -13.83 13.47 -6.26
N LYS A 12 -13.60 12.19 -6.57
CA LYS A 12 -14.68 11.27 -6.96
C LYS A 12 -15.71 11.08 -5.85
N VAL A 13 -16.99 11.21 -6.19
CA VAL A 13 -18.10 11.08 -5.24
C VAL A 13 -18.70 9.67 -5.30
N LEU A 14 -18.87 9.05 -4.13
CA LEU A 14 -19.33 7.68 -3.96
C LEU A 14 -20.53 7.65 -3.01
N CYS A 15 -21.42 6.67 -3.22
CA CYS A 15 -22.67 6.55 -2.47
C CYS A 15 -22.51 5.91 -1.08
N SER A 16 -21.33 5.36 -0.75
CA SER A 16 -21.08 4.72 0.54
C SER A 16 -19.62 4.81 0.98
N LYS A 17 -19.40 4.74 2.30
CA LYS A 17 -18.06 4.71 2.91
C LYS A 17 -17.26 3.46 2.49
N ALA A 18 -17.93 2.32 2.33
CA ALA A 18 -17.29 1.08 1.87
C ALA A 18 -16.79 1.20 0.43
N SER A 19 -17.60 1.80 -0.45
CA SER A 19 -17.20 2.09 -1.82
C SER A 19 -16.02 3.06 -1.87
N LEU A 20 -15.99 4.07 -1.00
CA LEU A 20 -14.86 5.00 -0.86
C LEU A 20 -13.58 4.28 -0.42
N LYS A 21 -13.65 3.40 0.60
CA LYS A 21 -12.49 2.60 1.04
C LYS A 21 -11.92 1.76 -0.09
N ARG A 22 -12.77 1.03 -0.83
CA ARG A 22 -12.33 0.20 -1.96
C ARG A 22 -11.76 1.04 -3.10
N HIS A 23 -12.40 2.17 -3.41
CA HIS A 23 -11.91 3.09 -4.43
C HIS A 23 -10.53 3.63 -4.08
N ILE A 24 -10.32 4.06 -2.83
CA ILE A 24 -9.00 4.48 -2.35
C ILE A 24 -8.04 3.31 -2.51
N ALA A 25 -8.35 2.11 -1.99
CA ALA A 25 -7.45 0.95 -2.09
C ALA A 25 -7.12 0.49 -3.53
N ASP A 26 -7.99 0.70 -4.51
CA ASP A 26 -7.79 0.25 -5.89
C ASP A 26 -7.15 1.31 -6.79
N LYS A 27 -7.51 2.59 -6.58
CA LYS A 27 -7.11 3.70 -7.45
C LYS A 27 -6.07 4.62 -6.84
N HIS A 28 -5.99 4.64 -5.52
CA HIS A 28 -5.14 5.54 -4.75
C HIS A 28 -4.40 4.86 -3.61
N ALA A 29 -4.47 3.53 -3.50
CA ALA A 29 -3.42 2.83 -2.82
C ALA A 29 -2.23 3.20 -3.65
N GLU A 30 -1.37 4.01 -3.05
CA GLU A 30 0.04 4.00 -3.37
C GLU A 30 0.33 2.52 -3.59
N ARG A 31 0.62 2.16 -4.85
CA ARG A 31 1.30 0.89 -5.10
C ARG A 31 2.36 0.87 -4.02
N GLN A 32 2.46 -0.20 -3.24
CA GLN A 32 3.67 -0.38 -2.44
C GLN A 32 4.77 -0.49 -3.48
N GLU A 33 5.21 0.66 -3.98
CA GLU A 33 5.90 0.80 -5.26
C GLU A 33 7.27 0.16 -5.10
N GLU A 34 7.69 0.04 -3.84
CA GLU A 34 8.94 -0.51 -3.46
C GLU A 34 8.73 -1.29 -2.18
N TYR A 35 8.81 -2.62 -2.24
CA TYR A 35 9.18 -3.37 -1.04
C TYR A 35 10.64 -3.06 -0.77
N ARG A 36 10.89 -1.87 -0.22
CA ARG A 36 12.23 -1.33 0.01
C ARG A 36 12.80 -1.91 1.31
N CYS A 37 13.99 -2.46 1.24
CA CYS A 37 14.75 -2.83 2.42
C CYS A 37 15.14 -1.56 3.17
N THR A 38 14.78 -1.44 4.44
CA THR A 38 15.17 -0.28 5.25
C THR A 38 16.63 -0.30 5.70
N ILE A 39 17.34 -1.42 5.49
CA ILE A 39 18.73 -1.62 5.91
C ILE A 39 19.71 -1.25 4.79
N CYS A 40 19.40 -1.61 3.54
CA CYS A 40 20.27 -1.35 2.38
C CYS A 40 19.55 -0.66 1.22
N GLU A 41 18.32 -0.23 1.42
CA GLU A 41 17.52 0.57 0.48
C GLU A 41 17.18 -0.11 -0.86
N ARG A 42 17.46 -1.42 -1.00
CA ARG A 42 17.10 -2.20 -2.19
C ARG A 42 15.59 -2.35 -2.34
N VAL A 43 15.11 -2.18 -3.56
CA VAL A 43 13.71 -2.24 -3.93
C VAL A 43 13.36 -3.61 -4.48
N TYR A 44 12.25 -4.18 -4.03
CA TYR A 44 11.72 -5.45 -4.49
C TYR A 44 10.30 -5.30 -5.04
N CYS A 45 9.97 -6.14 -6.02
CA CYS A 45 8.64 -6.19 -6.64
C CYS A 45 7.59 -6.96 -5.81
N SER A 46 8.00 -7.65 -4.75
CA SER A 46 7.10 -8.38 -3.86
C SER A 46 7.56 -8.38 -2.40
N ARG A 47 6.60 -8.48 -1.48
CA ARG A 47 6.87 -8.59 -0.04
C ARG A 47 7.72 -9.80 0.28
N ASN A 48 7.46 -10.92 -0.38
CA ASN A 48 8.16 -12.17 -0.12
C ASN A 48 9.64 -12.05 -0.51
N SER A 49 9.94 -11.44 -1.66
CA SER A 49 11.31 -11.18 -2.10
C SER A 49 12.07 -10.28 -1.12
N LEU A 50 11.42 -9.23 -0.61
CA LEU A 50 12.01 -8.38 0.43
C LEU A 50 12.29 -9.18 1.71
N MET A 51 11.34 -9.99 2.17
CA MET A 51 11.50 -10.78 3.40
C MET A 51 12.63 -11.81 3.27
N THR A 52 12.72 -12.52 2.14
CA THR A 52 13.83 -13.43 1.86
C THR A 52 15.17 -12.69 1.85
N HIS A 53 15.22 -11.50 1.24
CA HIS A 53 16.44 -10.68 1.24
C HIS A 53 16.86 -10.27 2.66
N ILE A 54 15.93 -9.75 3.48
CA ILE A 54 16.24 -9.35 4.87
C ILE A 54 16.74 -10.55 5.67
N TYR A 55 16.11 -11.72 5.51
CA TYR A 55 16.50 -12.92 6.23
C TYR A 55 17.89 -13.43 5.82
N THR A 56 18.20 -13.45 4.53
CA THR A 56 19.46 -14.01 4.02
C THR A 56 20.65 -13.06 4.12
N TYR A 57 20.45 -11.77 3.81
CA TYR A 57 21.52 -10.78 3.76
C TYR A 57 21.68 -9.98 5.05
N HIS A 58 20.58 -9.76 5.79
CA HIS A 58 20.62 -8.96 7.01
C HIS A 58 20.43 -9.80 8.27
N LYS A 59 20.10 -11.10 8.15
CA LYS A 59 19.82 -12.03 9.27
C LYS A 59 18.87 -11.43 10.31
N SER A 60 18.05 -10.47 9.88
CA SER A 60 17.09 -9.77 10.69
C SER A 60 15.76 -10.50 10.49
N ARG A 61 15.15 -10.95 11.59
CA ARG A 61 13.77 -11.40 11.56
C ARG A 61 12.92 -10.17 11.86
N PRO A 62 12.20 -9.59 10.89
CA PRO A 62 11.26 -8.53 11.22
C PRO A 62 10.19 -9.16 12.13
N GLY A 63 10.08 -8.62 13.35
CA GLY A 63 9.04 -8.97 14.31
C GLY A 63 7.65 -8.55 13.82
#